data_AF-A0A9E3SGS4-F1
#
_entry.id   AF-A0A9E3SGS4-F1
#
_cell.length_a   1.000
_cell.length_b   1.000
_cell.length_c   1.000
_cell.angle_alpha   90.00
_cell.angle_beta   90.00
_cell.angle_gamma   90.00
#
_symmetry.space_group_name_H-M   'P 1'
#
loop_
_entity.id
_entity.type
_entity.pdbx_description
1 polymer ?
#
loop_
_entity_poly.entity_id
_entity_poly.type
_entity_poly.pdbx_seq_one_letter_code
_entity_poly.pdbx_strand_id
1 'polypeptide(L)' 'VASAMAKQYAADIAMEVTTEAVQIFGGYGYTKEYHVERLMREAKLTQIYEGTSEIQKIVISRDLLR' A
#
# COMPACT_ATOMS: atom_id res chain seq x y z
N VAL A 1 8.64 16.99 0.99
CA VAL A 1 9.01 15.72 0.32
C VAL A 1 9.02 14.52 1.24
N ALA A 2 9.47 14.65 2.49
CA ALA A 2 9.38 13.58 3.50
C ALA A 2 7.98 12.93 3.59
N SER A 3 6.89 13.72 3.58
CA SER A 3 5.51 13.18 3.57
C SER A 3 5.20 12.34 2.32
N ALA A 4 5.61 12.77 1.12
CA ALA A 4 5.41 12.03 -0.13
C ALA A 4 6.18 10.71 -0.14
N MET A 5 7.44 10.73 0.34
CA MET A 5 8.27 9.52 0.49
C MET A 5 7.64 8.55 1.49
N ALA A 6 7.23 9.04 2.66
CA ALA A 6 6.62 8.22 3.70
C ALA A 6 5.32 7.59 3.21
N LYS A 7 4.45 8.38 2.55
CA LYS A 7 3.18 7.89 2.02
C LYS A 7 3.39 6.80 0.97
N GLN A 8 4.25 7.05 -0.03
CA GLN A 8 4.48 6.06 -1.10
C GLN A 8 5.10 4.77 -0.55
N TYR A 9 6.08 4.88 0.34
CA TYR A 9 6.71 3.72 0.97
C TYR A 9 5.72 2.93 1.84
N ALA A 10 4.97 3.61 2.72
CA ALA A 10 4.02 2.95 3.61
C ALA A 10 2.89 2.26 2.83
N ALA A 11 2.41 2.87 1.74
CA ALA A 11 1.37 2.27 0.89
C ALA A 11 1.87 1.00 0.18
N ASP A 12 3.10 1.00 -0.32
CA ASP A 12 3.70 -0.17 -0.97
C ASP A 12 3.93 -1.30 0.04
N ILE A 13 4.48 -0.99 1.22
CA ILE A 13 4.65 -1.96 2.31
C ILE A 13 3.32 -2.51 2.82
N ALA A 14 2.28 -1.67 2.95
CA ALA A 14 0.97 -2.14 3.37
C ALA A 14 0.40 -3.19 2.40
N MET A 15 0.56 -2.99 1.09
CA MET A 15 0.11 -3.93 0.07
C MET A 15 0.90 -5.24 0.11
N GLU A 16 2.23 -5.17 0.24
CA GLU A 16 3.11 -6.34 0.36
C GLU A 16 2.73 -7.19 1.58
N VAL A 17 2.74 -6.58 2.78
CA VAL A 17 2.51 -7.28 4.05
C VAL A 17 1.12 -7.89 4.11
N THR A 18 0.09 -7.17 3.65
CA THR A 18 -1.28 -7.71 3.70
C THR A 18 -1.51 -8.83 2.68
N THR A 19 -0.83 -8.79 1.53
CA THR A 19 -0.86 -9.90 0.56
C THR A 19 -0.20 -11.15 1.14
N GLU A 20 0.97 -11.00 1.76
CA GLU A 20 1.66 -12.11 2.43
C GLU A 20 0.83 -12.66 3.60
N ALA A 21 0.16 -11.80 4.35
CA ALA A 21 -0.70 -12.23 5.45
C ALA A 21 -1.86 -13.11 4.95
N VAL A 22 -2.50 -12.77 3.83
CA VAL A 22 -3.51 -13.63 3.19
C VAL A 22 -2.89 -14.98 2.80
N GLN A 23 -1.69 -14.96 2.21
CA GLN A 23 -0.99 -16.19 1.80
C GLN A 23 -0.66 -17.10 3.00
N ILE A 24 -0.20 -16.55 4.13
CA ILE A 24 0.12 -17.30 5.36
C ILE A 24 -1.13 -17.98 5.93
N PHE A 25 -2.29 -17.31 5.87
CA PHE A 25 -3.56 -17.87 6.33
C PHE A 25 -4.14 -18.93 5.37
N GLY A 26 -3.55 -19.11 4.18
CA GLY A 26 -4.02 -20.05 3.17
C GLY A 26 -5.47 -19.79 2.75
N GLY A 27 -6.26 -20.84 2.54
CA GLY A 27 -7.67 -20.72 2.12
C GLY A 27 -8.53 -19.91 3.09
N TYR A 28 -8.26 -20.00 4.39
CA TYR A 28 -8.95 -19.20 5.41
C TYR A 28 -8.66 -17.71 5.28
N GLY A 29 -7.48 -17.34 4.77
CA GLY A 29 -7.10 -15.96 4.54
C GLY A 29 -7.91 -15.28 3.44
N TYR A 30 -8.58 -16.06 2.59
CA TYR A 30 -9.42 -15.58 1.50
C TYR A 30 -10.92 -15.57 1.85
N THR A 31 -11.31 -16.13 2.99
CA THR A 31 -12.70 -16.09 3.46
C THR A 31 -12.96 -14.79 4.23
N LYS A 32 -14.21 -14.30 4.19
CA LYS A 32 -14.63 -13.10 4.93
C LYS A 32 -14.78 -13.32 6.43
N GLU A 33 -14.57 -14.55 6.91
CA GLU A 33 -14.58 -14.87 8.34
C GLU A 33 -13.33 -14.31 9.04
N TYR A 34 -12.21 -14.20 8.31
CA TYR A 34 -10.97 -13.64 8.79
C TYR A 34 -10.74 -12.24 8.20
N HIS A 35 -10.29 -11.30 9.03
CA HIS A 35 -10.17 -9.91 8.63
C HIS A 35 -9.04 -9.64 7.62
N VAL A 36 -8.16 -10.60 7.37
CA VAL A 36 -6.93 -10.41 6.59
C VAL A 36 -7.20 -10.07 5.12
N GLU A 37 -8.23 -10.65 4.50
CA GLU A 37 -8.66 -10.29 3.14
C GLU A 37 -9.13 -8.84 3.06
N ARG A 38 -9.86 -8.38 4.08
CA ARG A 38 -10.37 -7.01 4.16
C ARG A 38 -9.22 -6.02 4.25
N LEU A 39 -8.23 -6.32 5.09
CA LEU A 39 -7.04 -5.49 5.23
C LEU A 39 -6.24 -5.42 3.91
N MET A 40 -6.11 -6.53 3.18
CA MET A 40 -5.48 -6.54 1.86
C MET A 40 -6.22 -5.64 0.85
N ARG A 41 -7.55 -5.70 0.83
CA ARG A 41 -8.35 -4.82 -0.04
C ARG A 41 -8.23 -3.35 0.34
N GLU A 42 -8.23 -3.05 1.64
CA GLU A 42 -8.07 -1.68 2.17
C GLU A 42 -6.68 -1.13 1.89
N ALA A 43 -5.63 -1.94 2.01
CA ALA A 43 -4.25 -1.55 1.69
C ALA A 43 -4.12 -1.03 0.26
N LYS A 44 -4.84 -1.61 -0.71
CA LYS A 44 -4.77 -1.15 -2.10
C LYS A 44 -5.23 0.29 -2.29
N LEU A 45 -6.19 0.77 -1.50
CA LEU A 45 -6.71 2.13 -1.59
C LEU A 45 -5.62 3.16 -1.26
N THR A 46 -4.69 2.82 -0.36
CA THR A 46 -3.61 3.72 0.08
C THR A 46 -2.67 4.13 -1.06
N GLN A 47 -2.55 3.30 -2.10
CA GLN A 47 -1.75 3.59 -3.30
C GLN A 47 -2.48 4.52 -4.29
N ILE A 48 -3.76 4.81 -4.10
CA ILE A 48 -4.62 5.53 -5.07
C ILE A 48 -5.11 6.86 -4.51
N TYR A 49 -5.68 6.84 -3.30
CA TYR A 49 -6.33 8.01 -2.72
C TYR A 49 -5.30 9.06 -2.25
N GLU A 50 -5.70 10.34 -2.15
CA GLU A 50 -4.85 11.50 -1.81
C GLU A 50 -3.58 11.66 -2.67
N GLY A 51 -3.66 11.23 -3.93
CA GLY A 51 -2.54 11.23 -4.87
C GLY A 51 -1.86 9.88 -4.96
N THR A 52 -1.90 9.28 -6.15
CA THR A 52 -1.40 7.92 -6.41
C THR A 52 0.11 7.79 -6.14
N SER A 53 0.61 6.55 -6.03
CA SER A 53 2.04 6.28 -5.90
C SER A 53 2.88 6.95 -7.01
N GLU A 54 2.37 7.05 -8.24
CA GLU A 54 3.02 7.74 -9.37
C GLU A 54 3.09 9.25 -9.14
N ILE A 55 2.02 9.85 -8.61
CA ILE A 55 2.02 11.27 -8.25
C ILE A 55 3.04 11.55 -7.13
N GLN A 56 3.13 10.68 -6.13
CA GLN A 56 4.16 10.82 -5.09
C GLN A 56 5.57 10.74 -5.69
N LYS A 57 5.82 9.79 -6.60
CA LYS A 57 7.11 9.68 -7.31
C LYS A 57 7.44 10.94 -8.09
N ILE A 58 6.48 11.56 -8.78
CA ILE A 58 6.70 12.84 -9.48
C ILE A 58 7.11 13.95 -8.51
N VAL A 59 6.45 14.06 -7.35
CA VAL A 59 6.77 15.07 -6.33
C VAL A 59 8.18 14.84 -5.76
N ILE A 60 8.55 13.60 -5.49
CA ILE A 60 9.88 13.23 -5.00
C ILE A 60 10.95 13.53 -6.07
N SER A 61 10.74 13.10 -7.31
CA SER A 61 11.70 13.32 -8.41
C SER A 61 11.94 14.81 -8.69
N ARG A 62 10.91 15.66 -8.60
CA ARG A 62 11.05 17.11 -8.77
C ARG A 62 11.97 17.76 -7.73
N ASP A 63 12.03 17.20 -6.53
CA ASP A 63 12.90 17.71 -5.46
C ASP A 63 14.32 17.17 -5.60
N LEU A 64 14.48 15.92 -6.05
CA LEU A 64 15.77 15.32 -6.32
C LEU A 64 16.51 15.94 -7.52
N LEU A 65 15.77 16.46 -8.51
CA LEU A 65 16.32 17.03 -9.75
C LEU A 65 16.45 18.57 -9.72
N ARG A 66 16.25 19.19 -8.56
CA ARG A 66 16.54 20.61 -8.33
C ARG A 66 18.01 20.82 -8.01
#